data_AF-A0A1L3GUH5-F1
#
_entry.id   AF-A0A1L3GUH5-F1
#
_cell.length_a   1.000
_cell.length_b   1.000
_cell.length_c   1.000
_cell.angle_alpha   90.00
_cell.angle_beta   90.00
_cell.angle_gamma   90.00
#
_symmetry.space_group_name_H-M   'P 1'
#
loop_
_entity.id
_entity.type
_entity.pdbx_description
1 polymer ?
#
loop_
_entity_poly.entity_id
_entity_poly.type
_entity_poly.pdbx_seq_one_letter_code
_entity_poly.pdbx_strand_id
1 'polypeptide(L)'
;NLWVNLSAIKRLVEADALKMEIIPNPKEVDGVKVLQLETAAGAAIKFFDRAIGANVPRSRFLPVKATSDLLLVQSDLYTLTDEGYVIRNPARSNPSNPSIELGPEFKKVANFLGRFKSIPSIIDLDSLKVTGDVWFGSGVTLEGKVTIAAKSGVKLEIPDGAVIAN
;
A
#
# COMPACT_ATOMS: atom_id res chain seq x y z
N ASN A 1 11.24 -2.57 -8.66
CA ASN A 1 12.18 -1.70 -9.40
C ASN A 1 13.13 -2.56 -10.19
N LEU A 2 13.16 -2.43 -11.50
CA LEU A 2 14.03 -3.21 -12.39
C LEU A 2 14.74 -2.24 -13.34
N TRP A 3 16.02 -2.45 -13.56
CA TRP A 3 16.81 -1.77 -14.58
C TRP A 3 17.30 -2.82 -15.56
N VAL A 4 16.97 -2.66 -16.83
CA VAL A 4 17.20 -3.71 -17.84
C VAL A 4 17.80 -3.11 -19.10
N ASN A 5 18.88 -3.72 -19.58
CA ASN A 5 19.52 -3.30 -20.82
C ASN A 5 18.64 -3.64 -22.04
N LEU A 6 18.30 -2.64 -22.85
CA LEU A 6 17.38 -2.79 -23.98
C LEU A 6 17.92 -3.72 -25.08
N SER A 7 19.23 -3.72 -25.34
CA SER A 7 19.85 -4.61 -26.32
C SER A 7 19.76 -6.08 -25.89
N ALA A 8 19.90 -6.35 -24.58
CA ALA A 8 19.70 -7.67 -24.02
C ALA A 8 18.23 -8.12 -24.12
N ILE A 9 17.27 -7.23 -23.85
CA ILE A 9 15.83 -7.51 -24.05
C ILE A 9 15.59 -7.91 -25.51
N LYS A 10 16.02 -7.09 -26.47
CA LYS A 10 15.83 -7.35 -27.91
C LYS A 10 16.33 -8.74 -28.28
N ARG A 11 17.58 -9.06 -27.94
CA ARG A 11 18.20 -10.37 -28.23
C ARG A 11 17.41 -11.53 -27.64
N LEU A 12 16.99 -11.44 -26.37
CA LEU A 12 16.30 -12.54 -25.68
C LEU A 12 14.87 -12.74 -26.19
N VAL A 13 14.18 -11.66 -26.53
CA VAL A 13 12.81 -11.70 -27.08
C VAL A 13 12.82 -12.25 -28.51
N GLU A 14 13.72 -11.75 -29.38
CA GLU A 14 13.82 -12.22 -30.77
C GLU A 14 14.21 -13.69 -30.87
N ALA A 15 14.99 -14.18 -29.91
CA ALA A 15 15.36 -15.59 -29.82
C ALA A 15 14.32 -16.47 -29.10
N ASP A 16 13.18 -15.92 -28.66
CA ASP A 16 12.17 -16.62 -27.85
C ASP A 16 12.78 -17.34 -26.62
N ALA A 17 13.77 -16.71 -25.99
CA ALA A 17 14.57 -17.33 -24.92
C ALA A 17 13.94 -17.17 -23.51
N LEU A 18 12.93 -16.31 -23.36
CA LEU A 18 12.31 -15.98 -22.07
C LEU A 18 11.26 -17.04 -21.66
N LYS A 19 11.71 -18.22 -21.25
CA LYS A 19 10.84 -19.32 -20.79
C LYS A 19 10.42 -19.16 -19.32
N MET A 20 9.65 -18.12 -19.03
CA MET A 20 9.24 -17.75 -17.67
C MET A 20 8.26 -18.78 -17.07
N GLU A 21 8.26 -18.86 -15.74
CA GLU A 21 7.28 -19.67 -15.00
C GLU A 21 5.88 -19.07 -15.15
N ILE A 22 4.91 -19.94 -15.46
CA ILE A 22 3.50 -19.56 -15.56
C ILE A 22 2.90 -19.47 -14.16
N ILE A 23 2.27 -18.34 -13.87
CA ILE A 23 1.54 -18.11 -12.63
C ILE A 23 0.04 -18.25 -12.95
N PRO A 24 -0.61 -19.35 -12.52
CA PRO A 24 -2.06 -19.45 -12.63
C PRO A 24 -2.70 -18.54 -11.56
N ASN A 25 -3.55 -17.63 -12.00
CA ASN A 25 -4.32 -16.73 -11.13
C ASN A 25 -5.82 -17.07 -11.24
N PRO A 26 -6.37 -17.91 -10.34
CA PRO A 26 -7.79 -18.21 -10.33
C PRO A 26 -8.61 -16.95 -10.05
N LYS A 27 -9.59 -16.69 -10.92
CA LYS A 27 -10.51 -15.55 -10.78
C LYS A 27 -11.94 -15.98 -11.05
N GLU A 28 -12.85 -15.09 -10.70
CA GLU A 28 -14.26 -15.17 -11.07
C GLU A 28 -14.61 -13.91 -11.87
N VAL A 29 -15.19 -14.10 -13.05
CA VAL A 29 -15.66 -13.03 -13.94
C VAL A 29 -17.11 -13.35 -14.26
N ASP A 30 -18.02 -12.46 -13.89
CA ASP A 30 -19.47 -12.60 -14.12
C ASP A 30 -20.03 -13.96 -13.65
N GLY A 31 -19.57 -14.44 -12.49
CA GLY A 31 -20.00 -15.72 -11.90
C GLY A 31 -19.31 -16.96 -12.48
N VAL A 32 -18.41 -16.80 -13.46
CA VAL A 32 -17.67 -17.90 -14.09
C VAL A 32 -16.26 -17.97 -13.53
N LYS A 33 -15.86 -19.15 -13.03
CA LYS A 33 -14.49 -19.42 -12.60
C LYS A 33 -13.58 -19.52 -13.82
N VAL A 34 -12.52 -18.73 -13.83
CA VAL A 34 -11.53 -18.67 -14.92
C VAL A 34 -10.11 -18.76 -14.36
N LEU A 35 -9.16 -19.15 -15.23
CA LEU A 35 -7.73 -19.06 -14.95
C LEU A 35 -7.14 -17.94 -15.81
N GLN A 36 -6.57 -16.92 -15.16
CA GLN A 36 -5.73 -15.94 -15.83
C GLN A 36 -4.29 -16.41 -15.74
N LEU A 37 -3.64 -16.63 -16.88
CA LEU A 37 -2.23 -17.03 -16.93
C LEU A 37 -1.36 -15.77 -17.00
N GLU A 38 -0.44 -15.64 -16.05
CA GLU A 38 0.44 -14.49 -15.91
C GLU A 38 1.90 -14.93 -15.84
N THR A 39 2.81 -13.98 -16.06
CA THR A 39 4.25 -14.15 -15.82
C THR A 39 4.77 -12.91 -15.12
N ALA A 40 5.72 -13.06 -14.20
CA ALA A 40 6.32 -11.94 -13.49
C ALA A 40 7.60 -11.45 -14.21
N ALA A 41 7.69 -10.15 -14.50
CA ALA A 41 8.88 -9.56 -15.12
C ALA A 41 10.18 -9.85 -14.32
N GLY A 42 10.10 -9.93 -12.99
CA GLY A 42 11.24 -10.28 -12.14
C GLY A 42 11.76 -11.70 -12.34
N ALA A 43 10.90 -12.65 -12.74
CA ALA A 43 11.30 -14.03 -13.03
C ALA A 43 12.20 -14.13 -14.26
N ALA A 44 12.24 -13.08 -15.09
CA ALA A 44 13.10 -13.03 -16.26
C ALA A 44 14.59 -12.92 -15.90
N ILE A 45 14.94 -12.55 -14.66
CA ILE A 45 16.33 -12.31 -14.22
C ILE A 45 17.30 -13.45 -14.56
N LYS A 46 16.84 -14.70 -14.51
CA LYS A 46 17.64 -15.90 -14.81
C LYS A 46 18.07 -16.05 -16.27
N PHE A 47 17.45 -15.31 -17.19
CA PHE A 47 17.76 -15.33 -18.63
C PHE A 47 18.74 -14.24 -19.06
N PHE A 48 19.07 -13.30 -18.17
CA PHE A 48 19.99 -12.21 -18.48
C PHE A 48 21.40 -12.55 -18.00
N ASP A 49 22.37 -12.44 -18.90
CA ASP A 49 23.78 -12.47 -18.52
C ASP A 49 24.11 -11.30 -17.59
N ARG A 50 24.96 -11.53 -16.58
CA ARG A 50 25.44 -10.50 -15.64
C ARG A 50 24.31 -9.85 -14.82
N ALA A 51 23.22 -10.55 -14.58
CA ALA A 51 22.17 -10.09 -13.68
C ALA A 51 22.67 -10.00 -12.23
N ILE A 52 22.27 -8.95 -11.52
CA ILE A 52 22.63 -8.71 -10.12
C ILE A 52 21.42 -8.21 -9.32
N GLY A 53 21.48 -8.39 -8.00
CA GLY A 53 20.62 -7.69 -7.05
C GLY A 53 21.35 -6.49 -6.46
N ALA A 54 20.62 -5.39 -6.22
CA ALA A 54 21.10 -4.24 -5.47
C ALA A 54 20.23 -4.06 -4.23
N ASN A 55 20.84 -4.13 -3.04
CA ASN A 55 20.14 -3.84 -1.80
C ASN A 55 19.93 -2.32 -1.70
N VAL A 56 18.70 -1.89 -1.46
CA VAL A 56 18.31 -0.46 -1.44
C VAL A 56 17.56 -0.14 -0.15
N PRO A 57 17.59 1.12 0.31
CA PRO A 57 16.81 1.50 1.48
C PRO A 57 15.30 1.34 1.20
N ARG A 58 14.54 1.10 2.27
CA ARG A 58 13.07 0.94 2.22
C ARG A 58 12.36 2.14 1.59
N SER A 59 12.96 3.33 1.64
CA SER A 59 12.45 4.55 0.97
C SER A 59 12.24 4.38 -0.54
N ARG A 60 12.91 3.42 -1.21
CA ARG A 60 12.68 3.09 -2.63
C ARG A 60 11.53 2.11 -2.87
N PHE A 61 10.83 1.68 -1.82
CA PHE A 61 9.77 0.69 -1.87
C PHE A 61 8.57 1.13 -1.01
N LEU A 62 7.69 1.93 -1.63
CA LEU A 62 6.44 2.41 -1.04
C LEU A 62 5.25 1.96 -1.91
N PRO A 63 4.91 0.66 -1.91
CA PRO A 63 3.81 0.15 -2.72
C PRO A 63 2.45 0.55 -2.13
N VAL A 64 1.45 0.70 -3.00
CA VAL A 64 0.04 0.83 -2.59
C VAL A 64 -0.72 -0.39 -3.12
N LYS A 65 -1.06 -1.33 -2.24
CA LYS A 65 -1.74 -2.60 -2.57
C LYS A 65 -3.13 -2.70 -1.93
N ALA A 66 -3.31 -2.08 -0.77
CA ALA A 66 -4.59 -1.93 -0.09
C ALA A 66 -4.82 -0.47 0.29
N THR A 67 -6.04 -0.15 0.73
CA THR A 67 -6.39 1.18 1.23
C THR A 67 -5.66 1.54 2.54
N SER A 68 -5.17 0.55 3.29
CA SER A 68 -4.23 0.78 4.40
C SER A 68 -2.91 1.38 3.92
N ASP A 69 -2.38 0.93 2.79
CA ASP A 69 -1.19 1.53 2.18
C ASP A 69 -1.48 2.94 1.64
N LEU A 70 -2.70 3.14 1.10
CA LEU A 70 -3.14 4.46 0.64
C LEU A 70 -3.18 5.47 1.80
N LEU A 71 -3.67 5.04 2.97
CA LEU A 71 -3.66 5.86 4.19
C LEU A 71 -2.24 6.27 4.58
N LEU A 72 -1.27 5.35 4.51
CA LEU A 72 0.13 5.67 4.79
C LEU A 72 0.64 6.80 3.89
N VAL A 73 0.49 6.68 2.56
CA VAL A 73 1.06 7.64 1.61
C VAL A 73 0.31 8.98 1.56
N GLN A 74 -0.96 9.01 1.97
CA GLN A 74 -1.75 10.25 2.05
C GLN A 74 -1.58 11.01 3.38
N SER A 75 -1.06 10.34 4.40
CA SER A 75 -0.86 10.93 5.73
C SER A 75 0.37 11.83 5.84
N ASP A 76 0.47 12.51 6.97
CA ASP A 76 1.62 13.30 7.39
C ASP A 76 2.90 12.49 7.70
N LEU A 77 2.88 11.15 7.57
CA LEU A 77 4.11 10.34 7.54
C LEU A 77 5.02 10.72 6.36
N TYR A 78 4.45 11.31 5.31
CA TYR A 78 5.17 11.74 4.13
C TYR A 78 4.86 13.21 3.82
N THR A 79 5.80 13.85 3.13
CA THR A 79 5.61 15.19 2.56
C THR A 79 5.74 15.09 1.05
N LEU A 80 5.05 15.99 0.35
CA LEU A 80 5.22 16.17 -1.10
C LEU A 80 6.20 17.33 -1.33
N THR A 81 7.27 17.08 -2.08
CA THR A 81 8.17 18.17 -2.50
C THR A 81 7.58 18.93 -3.69
N ASP A 82 8.09 20.11 -3.97
CA ASP A 82 7.66 20.93 -5.12
C ASP A 82 7.92 20.23 -6.46
N GLU A 83 8.89 19.32 -6.51
CA GLU A 83 9.20 18.48 -7.67
C GLU A 83 8.33 17.21 -7.76
N GLY A 84 7.38 17.02 -6.84
CA GLY A 84 6.43 15.92 -6.85
C GLY A 84 6.92 14.63 -6.19
N TYR A 85 7.99 14.67 -5.38
CA TYR A 85 8.45 13.49 -4.64
C TYR A 85 7.69 13.30 -3.33
N VAL A 86 7.24 12.07 -3.09
CA VAL A 86 6.74 11.66 -1.77
C VAL A 86 7.93 11.22 -0.93
N ILE A 87 8.32 12.06 0.03
CA ILE A 87 9.48 11.82 0.91
C ILE A 87 9.04 11.64 2.35
N ARG A 88 9.88 10.97 3.16
CA ARG A 88 9.60 10.76 4.58
C ARG A 88 9.55 12.10 5.29
N ASN A 89 8.51 12.33 6.11
CA ASN A 89 8.43 13.53 6.93
C ASN A 89 9.52 13.51 8.02
N PRO A 90 10.41 14.51 8.10
CA PRO A 90 11.45 14.58 9.13
C PRO A 90 10.91 14.65 10.55
N ALA A 91 9.66 15.09 10.75
CA ALA A 91 9.02 15.10 12.06
C ALA A 91 8.70 13.68 12.58
N ARG A 92 8.69 12.66 11.70
CA ARG A 92 8.54 11.26 12.12
C ARG A 92 9.87 10.74 12.67
N SER A 93 9.95 10.62 13.99
CA SER A 93 11.12 10.09 14.70
C SER A 93 11.43 8.63 14.38
N ASN A 94 10.40 7.78 14.28
CA ASN A 94 10.55 6.35 13.99
C ASN A 94 10.63 6.10 12.46
N PRO A 95 11.75 5.55 11.93
CA PRO A 95 11.93 5.34 10.50
C PRO A 95 10.97 4.27 9.90
N SER A 96 10.35 3.44 10.74
CA SER A 96 9.39 2.42 10.31
C SER A 96 7.99 2.99 10.13
N ASN A 97 7.25 2.45 9.15
CA ASN A 97 5.82 2.72 9.02
C ASN A 97 5.04 2.04 10.14
N PRO A 98 3.94 2.64 10.62
CA PRO A 98 2.99 1.94 11.46
C PRO A 98 2.34 0.78 10.72
N SER A 99 1.92 -0.23 11.47
CA SER A 99 1.06 -1.29 10.94
C SER A 99 -0.39 -0.80 10.86
N ILE A 100 -1.03 -0.92 9.70
CA ILE A 100 -2.42 -0.48 9.51
C ILE A 100 -3.27 -1.64 8.99
N GLU A 101 -4.26 -2.02 9.78
CA GLU A 101 -5.31 -2.99 9.43
C GLU A 101 -6.66 -2.30 9.36
N LEU A 102 -7.22 -2.19 8.16
CA LEU A 102 -8.57 -1.65 7.96
C LEU A 102 -9.53 -2.79 7.59
N GLY A 103 -10.71 -2.78 8.21
CA GLY A 103 -11.78 -3.74 7.95
C GLY A 103 -12.27 -3.74 6.50
N PRO A 104 -13.06 -4.76 6.11
CA PRO A 104 -13.59 -4.90 4.74
C PRO A 104 -14.39 -3.69 4.26
N GLU A 105 -14.96 -2.91 5.18
CA GLU A 105 -15.67 -1.66 4.92
C GLU A 105 -14.81 -0.62 4.19
N PHE A 106 -13.49 -0.65 4.41
CA PHE A 106 -12.51 0.25 3.81
C PHE A 106 -11.84 -0.34 2.56
N LYS A 107 -12.16 -1.58 2.15
CA LYS A 107 -11.46 -2.27 1.05
C LYS A 107 -11.58 -1.54 -0.30
N LYS A 108 -12.74 -0.93 -0.57
CA LYS A 108 -12.97 -0.14 -1.79
C LYS A 108 -12.54 1.31 -1.56
N VAL A 109 -11.80 1.87 -2.52
CA VAL A 109 -11.28 3.25 -2.45
C VAL A 109 -12.39 4.27 -2.18
N ALA A 110 -13.54 4.17 -2.85
CA ALA A 110 -14.65 5.09 -2.63
C ALA A 110 -15.17 5.06 -1.18
N ASN A 111 -15.26 3.86 -0.58
CA ASN A 111 -15.68 3.72 0.82
C ASN A 111 -14.61 4.25 1.78
N PHE A 112 -13.34 3.94 1.50
CA PHE A 112 -12.21 4.46 2.26
C PHE A 112 -12.24 6.00 2.30
N LEU A 113 -12.31 6.64 1.14
CA LEU A 113 -12.35 8.11 1.04
C LEU A 113 -13.60 8.69 1.71
N GLY A 114 -14.77 8.06 1.55
CA GLY A 114 -16.00 8.52 2.19
C GLY A 114 -15.96 8.44 3.72
N ARG A 115 -15.19 7.51 4.29
CA ARG A 115 -15.11 7.27 5.74
C ARG A 115 -14.12 8.19 6.46
N PHE A 116 -13.28 8.92 5.75
CA PHE A 116 -12.35 9.90 6.32
C PHE A 116 -12.72 11.30 5.80
N LYS A 117 -13.32 12.17 6.62
CA LYS A 117 -13.58 13.57 6.20
C LYS A 117 -12.28 14.30 5.86
N SER A 118 -11.22 14.02 6.62
CA SER A 118 -9.83 14.31 6.27
C SER A 118 -8.96 13.13 6.67
N ILE A 119 -7.77 13.01 6.06
CA ILE A 119 -6.78 12.02 6.49
C ILE A 119 -6.31 12.38 7.91
N PRO A 120 -6.32 11.44 8.87
CA PRO A 120 -5.84 11.71 10.22
C PRO A 120 -4.33 11.93 10.24
N SER A 121 -3.86 12.70 11.21
CA SER A 121 -2.45 12.72 11.58
C SER A 121 -2.10 11.37 12.20
N ILE A 122 -1.04 10.74 11.69
CA ILE A 122 -0.53 9.45 12.19
C ILE A 122 0.99 9.49 12.35
N ILE A 123 1.55 10.69 12.49
CA ILE A 123 3.00 10.88 12.58
C ILE A 123 3.62 10.23 13.82
N ASP A 124 2.85 10.03 14.89
CA ASP A 124 3.28 9.34 16.12
C ASP A 124 2.59 7.98 16.31
N LEU A 125 1.98 7.43 15.25
CA LEU A 125 1.32 6.12 15.30
C LEU A 125 2.34 4.95 15.24
N ASP A 126 2.09 3.92 16.02
CA ASP A 126 2.78 2.62 15.93
C ASP A 126 1.92 1.56 15.24
N SER A 127 0.62 1.50 15.56
CA SER A 127 -0.32 0.61 14.89
C SER A 127 -1.75 1.11 14.95
N LEU A 128 -2.50 0.91 13.86
CA LEU A 128 -3.93 1.17 13.77
C LEU A 128 -4.66 -0.11 13.35
N LYS A 129 -5.69 -0.49 14.10
CA LYS A 129 -6.66 -1.51 13.70
C LYS A 129 -8.07 -0.95 13.74
N VAL A 130 -8.79 -1.01 12.62
CA VAL A 130 -10.18 -0.53 12.50
C VAL A 130 -11.08 -1.66 12.04
N THR A 131 -12.14 -1.95 12.78
CA THR A 131 -13.11 -2.99 12.42
C THR A 131 -14.54 -2.51 12.58
N GLY A 132 -15.40 -2.83 11.60
CA GLY A 132 -16.82 -2.47 11.60
C GLY A 132 -17.09 -1.09 11.00
N ASP A 133 -18.31 -0.59 11.19
CA ASP A 133 -18.80 0.65 10.57
C ASP A 133 -18.27 1.92 11.26
N VAL A 134 -16.99 2.22 11.04
CA VAL A 134 -16.27 3.36 11.63
C VAL A 134 -16.13 4.50 10.62
N TRP A 135 -16.33 5.72 11.09
CA TRP A 135 -16.21 6.98 10.33
C TRP A 135 -15.36 7.97 11.11
N PHE A 136 -14.50 8.71 10.41
CA PHE A 136 -13.56 9.66 10.99
C PHE A 136 -13.92 11.08 10.59
N GLY A 137 -14.01 11.96 11.59
CA GLY A 137 -14.13 13.39 11.43
C GLY A 137 -12.88 14.05 10.83
N SER A 138 -12.91 15.36 10.72
CA SER A 138 -11.79 16.16 10.24
C SER A 138 -10.78 16.45 11.35
N GLY A 139 -9.49 16.49 11.04
CA GLY A 139 -8.44 16.86 12.01
C GLY A 139 -8.23 15.87 13.15
N VAL A 140 -8.50 14.58 12.93
CA VAL A 140 -8.24 13.52 13.91
C VAL A 140 -6.73 13.23 14.00
N THR A 141 -6.23 12.96 15.21
CA THR A 141 -4.85 12.54 15.48
C THR A 141 -4.83 11.17 16.15
N LEU A 142 -3.99 10.26 15.65
CA LEU A 142 -3.82 8.91 16.19
C LEU A 142 -2.36 8.67 16.60
N GLU A 143 -2.13 8.29 17.85
CA GLU A 143 -0.79 8.15 18.43
C GLU A 143 -0.63 6.78 19.11
N GLY A 144 0.57 6.20 19.00
CA GLY A 144 0.90 4.91 19.61
C GLY A 144 0.06 3.74 19.06
N LYS A 145 -0.57 2.95 19.94
CA LYS A 145 -1.31 1.74 19.53
C LYS A 145 -2.82 1.92 19.63
N VAL A 146 -3.46 2.14 18.48
CA VAL A 146 -4.89 2.44 18.39
C VAL A 146 -5.67 1.25 17.83
N THR A 147 -6.73 0.84 18.53
CA THR A 147 -7.73 -0.11 18.04
C THR A 147 -9.12 0.50 18.17
N ILE A 148 -9.85 0.56 17.05
CA ILE A 148 -11.20 1.12 16.98
C ILE A 148 -12.13 0.03 16.43
N ALA A 149 -13.09 -0.39 17.24
CA ALA A 149 -14.01 -1.45 16.88
C ALA A 149 -15.47 -1.00 17.07
N ALA A 150 -16.21 -0.93 15.97
CA ALA A 150 -17.65 -0.76 16.00
C ALA A 150 -18.32 -2.13 16.18
N LYS A 151 -19.30 -2.21 17.08
CA LYS A 151 -20.13 -3.42 17.25
C LYS A 151 -20.99 -3.65 16.02
N SER A 152 -21.43 -4.90 15.82
CA SER A 152 -22.34 -5.23 14.72
C SER A 152 -23.59 -4.36 14.73
N GLY A 153 -23.91 -3.75 13.58
CA GLY A 153 -25.07 -2.87 13.41
C GLY A 153 -24.92 -1.47 14.05
N VAL A 154 -23.77 -1.15 14.63
CA VAL A 154 -23.50 0.16 15.25
C VAL A 154 -22.58 0.96 14.36
N LYS A 155 -23.00 2.18 14.03
CA LYS A 155 -22.12 3.18 13.42
C LYS A 155 -21.32 3.89 14.52
N LEU A 156 -20.00 3.93 14.38
CA LEU A 156 -19.11 4.66 15.27
C LEU A 156 -18.52 5.85 14.52
N GLU A 157 -18.76 7.06 15.03
CA GLU A 157 -18.22 8.30 14.48
C GLU A 157 -17.18 8.87 15.43
N ILE A 158 -15.94 9.00 14.95
CA ILE A 158 -14.88 9.71 15.65
C ILE A 158 -15.06 11.21 15.38
N PRO A 159 -15.23 12.04 16.42
CA PRO A 159 -15.56 13.46 16.23
C PRO A 159 -14.39 14.24 15.61
N ASP A 160 -14.72 15.40 15.04
CA ASP A 160 -13.72 16.31 14.48
C ASP A 160 -12.74 16.76 15.59
N GLY A 161 -11.44 16.82 15.29
CA GLY A 161 -10.39 17.21 16.23
C GLY A 161 -10.03 16.17 17.30
N ALA A 162 -10.58 14.96 17.25
CA ALA A 162 -10.32 13.93 18.25
C ALA A 162 -8.84 13.51 18.26
N VAL A 163 -8.28 13.37 19.46
CA VAL A 163 -6.95 12.78 19.68
C VAL A 163 -7.13 11.43 20.36
N ILE A 164 -6.62 10.37 19.74
CA ILE A 164 -6.65 9.00 20.28
C ILE A 164 -5.21 8.52 20.44
N ALA A 165 -4.73 8.50 21.68
CA ALA A 165 -3.34 8.18 22.02
C ALA A 165 -3.28 7.04 23.05
N ASN A 166 -2.37 6.08 22.85
CA ASN A 166 -2.08 4.95 23.75
C ASN A 166 -0.62 4.55 23.74
#